data_AF-A0A2E5HHX6-F1
#
_entry.id   AF-A0A2E5HHX6-F1
#
_cell.length_a   1.000
_cell.length_b   1.000
_cell.length_c   1.000
_cell.angle_alpha   90.00
_cell.angle_beta   90.00
_cell.angle_gamma   90.00
#
_symmetry.space_group_name_H-M   'P 1'
#
loop_
_entity.id
_entity.type
_entity.pdbx_description
1 polymer ?
#
loop_
_entity_poly.entity_id
_entity_poly.type
_entity_poly.pdbx_seq_one_letter_code
_entity_poly.pdbx_strand_id
1 'polypeptide(L)'
;MHPIWVTSLVVMAANDHVLKGAGWLPGVVTGKLSDVAGLVLAPVVLAVLTRATSKGALAACYVAVGAVFAALQLSPEVALAWHQLMSIVGVGWVTWSDPWDLLALPALALSWWALVPAMSRPATLTPLREAAQWVACGAGVLCCVATSPPIEPCEGSYGSYGDCYSPCEGGATFDEETGACVATFTAEVYLHNGTDQEQVVRLRALAPDVQLSCEAIGAKPEALLTEAAFASAETWTMPAGTSLPVPSRTGCTAAILEGSGLPRGLIFWRAGDHPSQVIRADAHPAGAALPTGGVSIQVNAWGNLSLEETGGPSLLHKLSAPEPVAASCRSAEPAERLAWSPVGDLSGVTLTLGSIDLGADGCYGVTLDPGEHPTLRERRWFVCVPEGMFPFVDGEQVMLSEEASGVARALMVRRAGDAGPAALTVALGGFPAEQTGLLYEFLPLTSCGYDVDRECGTVGLAAEARIVDPVSGDAVKLAIGERGEVGLSGGRVAQVALVQAMSQELARSSCQDGAEQLGEDVEVVLMVEERP
;
A
#
# COMPACT_ATOMS: atom_id res chain seq x y z
N MET A 1 -43.34 -34.65 19.86
CA MET A 1 -42.34 -33.78 19.23
C MET A 1 -42.45 -32.41 19.83
N HIS A 2 -41.35 -31.85 20.31
CA HIS A 2 -41.34 -30.51 20.90
C HIS A 2 -41.15 -29.46 19.80
N PRO A 3 -41.86 -28.31 19.80
CA PRO A 3 -41.74 -27.30 18.75
C PRO A 3 -40.30 -26.86 18.49
N ILE A 4 -39.53 -26.59 19.56
CA ILE A 4 -38.11 -26.19 19.46
C ILE A 4 -37.28 -27.21 18.67
N TRP A 5 -37.48 -28.51 18.91
CA TRP A 5 -36.72 -29.55 18.21
C TRP A 5 -37.09 -29.61 16.71
N VAL A 6 -38.38 -29.44 16.39
CA VAL A 6 -38.84 -29.39 14.98
C VAL A 6 -38.30 -28.13 14.29
N THR A 7 -38.30 -26.98 14.96
CA THR A 7 -37.72 -25.75 14.43
C THR A 7 -36.23 -25.91 14.17
N SER A 8 -35.47 -26.49 15.10
CA SER A 8 -34.04 -26.76 14.89
C SER A 8 -33.79 -27.72 13.73
N LEU A 9 -34.61 -28.76 13.57
CA LEU A 9 -34.53 -29.66 12.42
C LEU A 9 -34.77 -28.93 11.09
N VAL A 10 -35.80 -28.08 11.02
CA VAL A 10 -36.11 -27.28 9.82
C VAL A 10 -35.00 -26.29 9.52
N VAL A 11 -34.48 -25.59 10.54
CA VAL A 11 -33.35 -24.66 10.39
C VAL A 11 -32.12 -25.39 9.87
N MET A 12 -31.76 -26.54 10.45
CA MET A 12 -30.63 -27.34 10.00
C MET A 12 -30.79 -27.75 8.53
N ALA A 13 -31.93 -28.34 8.18
CA ALA A 13 -32.18 -28.83 6.82
C ALA A 13 -32.18 -27.69 5.79
N ALA A 14 -32.84 -26.57 6.08
CA ALA A 14 -32.87 -25.41 5.18
C ALA A 14 -31.51 -24.73 5.08
N ASN A 15 -30.80 -24.57 6.20
CA ASN A 15 -29.51 -23.90 6.20
C ASN A 15 -28.45 -24.70 5.44
N ASP A 16 -28.34 -25.99 5.73
CA ASP A 16 -27.24 -26.81 5.21
C ASP A 16 -27.46 -27.30 3.78
N HIS A 17 -28.72 -27.46 3.34
CA HIS A 17 -29.02 -27.93 1.99
C HIS A 17 -29.49 -26.83 1.03
N VAL A 18 -29.90 -25.66 1.53
CA VAL A 18 -30.46 -24.59 0.68
C VAL A 18 -29.69 -23.28 0.80
N LEU A 19 -29.29 -22.85 2.01
CA LEU A 19 -28.72 -21.51 2.21
C LEU A 19 -27.19 -21.48 2.10
N LYS A 20 -26.48 -22.52 2.57
CA LYS A 20 -25.04 -22.64 2.37
C LYS A 20 -24.73 -22.75 0.87
N GLY A 21 -23.88 -21.86 0.36
CA GLY A 21 -23.49 -21.82 -1.06
C GLY A 21 -24.43 -21.03 -2.00
N ALA A 22 -25.62 -20.62 -1.55
CA ALA A 22 -26.57 -19.85 -2.38
C ALA A 22 -26.23 -18.34 -2.51
N GLY A 23 -25.25 -17.85 -1.74
CA GLY A 23 -24.83 -16.44 -1.72
C GLY A 23 -25.79 -15.47 -1.03
N TRP A 24 -26.89 -15.96 -0.45
CA TRP A 24 -27.93 -15.11 0.18
C TRP A 24 -27.58 -14.63 1.59
N LEU A 25 -26.70 -15.34 2.30
CA LEU A 25 -26.22 -14.99 3.63
C LEU A 25 -24.71 -15.20 3.73
N PRO A 26 -23.99 -14.39 4.54
CA PRO A 26 -22.55 -14.60 4.78
C PRO A 26 -22.30 -15.98 5.38
N GLY A 27 -21.22 -16.65 4.94
CA GLY A 27 -20.85 -17.99 5.42
C GLY A 27 -20.66 -18.08 6.94
N VAL A 28 -20.21 -17.00 7.57
CA VAL A 28 -20.08 -16.91 9.02
C VAL A 28 -21.44 -17.06 9.71
N VAL A 29 -22.50 -16.45 9.17
CA VAL A 29 -23.84 -16.48 9.78
C VAL A 29 -24.47 -17.86 9.63
N THR A 30 -24.35 -18.47 8.46
CA THR A 30 -24.90 -19.81 8.20
C THR A 30 -24.13 -20.91 8.93
N GLY A 31 -22.83 -20.73 9.19
CA GLY A 31 -22.04 -21.59 10.07
C GLY A 31 -22.61 -21.64 11.49
N LYS A 32 -22.65 -20.49 12.19
CA LYS A 32 -23.10 -20.44 13.59
C LYS A 32 -24.55 -20.88 13.77
N LEU A 33 -25.42 -20.64 12.79
CA LEU A 33 -26.83 -21.07 12.83
C LEU A 33 -26.96 -22.60 12.85
N SER A 34 -26.11 -23.28 12.08
CA SER A 34 -26.02 -24.74 12.04
C SER A 34 -25.52 -25.28 13.39
N ASP A 35 -24.49 -24.68 13.99
CA ASP A 35 -23.98 -25.12 15.29
C ASP A 35 -25.03 -25.03 16.40
N VAL A 36 -25.75 -23.91 16.46
CA VAL A 36 -26.85 -23.74 17.42
C VAL A 36 -27.95 -24.76 17.19
N ALA A 37 -28.35 -25.01 15.94
CA ALA A 37 -29.37 -26.01 15.62
C ALA A 37 -28.90 -27.44 15.95
N GLY A 38 -27.63 -27.74 15.68
CA GLY A 38 -26.98 -29.03 15.92
C GLY A 38 -26.92 -29.37 17.40
N LEU A 39 -26.55 -28.42 18.25
CA LEU A 39 -26.51 -28.58 19.70
C LEU A 39 -27.90 -28.75 20.35
N VAL A 40 -28.97 -28.40 19.64
CA VAL A 40 -30.35 -28.71 20.05
C VAL A 40 -30.78 -30.10 19.57
N LEU A 41 -30.37 -30.49 18.36
CA LEU A 41 -30.84 -31.70 17.67
C LEU A 41 -30.07 -32.96 18.10
N ALA A 42 -28.75 -32.91 18.06
CA ALA A 42 -27.84 -34.04 18.24
C ALA A 42 -28.00 -34.80 19.57
N PRO A 43 -28.14 -34.15 20.76
CA PRO A 43 -28.24 -34.92 22.01
C PRO A 43 -29.57 -35.67 22.13
N VAL A 44 -30.64 -35.17 21.51
CA VAL A 44 -31.94 -35.86 21.45
C VAL A 44 -31.88 -37.04 20.51
N VAL A 45 -31.26 -36.88 19.34
CA VAL A 45 -31.03 -37.99 18.39
C VAL A 45 -30.21 -39.09 19.04
N LEU A 46 -29.11 -38.73 19.70
CA LEU A 46 -28.27 -39.67 20.44
C LEU A 46 -29.08 -40.40 21.51
N ALA A 47 -29.87 -39.68 22.31
CA ALA A 47 -30.73 -40.28 23.33
C ALA A 47 -31.76 -41.26 22.75
N VAL A 48 -32.33 -41.00 21.57
CA VAL A 48 -33.25 -41.92 20.91
C VAL A 48 -32.52 -43.17 20.42
N LEU A 49 -31.36 -43.00 19.78
CA LEU A 49 -30.53 -44.11 19.27
C LEU A 49 -30.05 -45.03 20.40
N THR A 50 -29.67 -44.46 21.55
CA THR A 50 -29.23 -45.22 22.73
C THR A 50 -30.39 -45.64 23.65
N ARG A 51 -31.64 -45.28 23.31
CA ARG A 51 -32.84 -45.51 24.13
C ARG A 51 -32.71 -44.99 25.57
N ALA A 52 -32.07 -43.84 25.73
CA ALA A 52 -31.88 -43.19 27.03
C ALA A 52 -33.21 -42.64 27.58
N THR A 53 -33.67 -43.21 28.70
CA THR A 53 -34.94 -42.82 29.34
C THR A 53 -34.76 -42.23 30.74
N SER A 54 -33.63 -42.47 31.40
CA SER A 54 -33.33 -41.90 32.71
C SER A 54 -32.68 -40.52 32.58
N LYS A 55 -32.89 -39.63 33.57
CA LYS A 55 -32.25 -38.31 33.59
C LYS A 55 -30.72 -38.39 33.51
N GLY A 56 -30.12 -39.40 34.15
CA GLY A 56 -28.67 -39.63 34.09
C GLY A 56 -28.20 -40.04 32.69
N ALA A 57 -28.92 -40.96 32.02
CA ALA A 57 -28.60 -41.37 30.66
C ALA A 57 -28.79 -40.21 29.65
N LEU A 58 -29.81 -39.38 29.84
CA LEU A 58 -29.99 -38.16 29.05
C LEU A 58 -28.84 -37.18 29.28
N ALA A 59 -28.41 -36.97 30.54
CA ALA A 59 -27.28 -36.09 30.86
C ALA A 59 -26.00 -36.55 30.15
N ALA A 60 -25.75 -37.87 30.14
CA ALA A 60 -24.60 -38.44 29.45
C ALA A 60 -24.63 -38.15 27.93
N CYS A 61 -25.81 -38.20 27.29
CA CYS A 61 -25.93 -37.86 25.86
C CYS A 61 -25.59 -36.40 25.58
N TYR A 62 -26.06 -35.47 26.44
CA TYR A 62 -25.76 -34.05 26.31
C TYR A 62 -24.28 -33.74 26.54
N VAL A 63 -23.68 -34.32 27.59
CA VAL A 63 -22.25 -34.17 27.88
C VAL A 63 -21.41 -34.73 26.75
N ALA A 64 -21.77 -35.89 26.20
CA ALA A 64 -21.05 -36.51 25.09
C ALA A 64 -21.06 -35.61 23.84
N VAL A 65 -22.23 -35.07 23.45
CA VAL A 65 -22.33 -34.16 22.30
C VAL A 65 -21.53 -32.88 22.53
N GLY A 66 -21.65 -32.25 23.71
CA GLY A 66 -20.89 -31.04 24.03
C GLY A 66 -19.39 -31.27 24.05
N ALA A 67 -18.92 -32.42 24.55
CA ALA A 67 -17.51 -32.77 24.58
C ALA A 67 -16.95 -33.01 23.18
N VAL A 68 -17.66 -33.75 22.33
CA VAL A 68 -17.24 -33.97 20.93
C VAL A 68 -17.21 -32.64 20.17
N PHE A 69 -18.26 -31.82 20.30
CA PHE A 69 -18.29 -30.49 19.68
C PHE A 69 -17.10 -29.63 20.13
N ALA A 70 -16.85 -29.51 21.43
CA ALA A 70 -15.74 -28.70 21.94
C ALA A 70 -14.36 -29.24 21.48
N ALA A 71 -14.19 -30.56 21.42
CA ALA A 71 -12.94 -31.17 20.95
C ALA A 71 -12.69 -30.89 19.47
N LEU A 72 -13.73 -30.92 18.63
CA LEU A 72 -13.63 -30.58 17.21
C LEU A 72 -13.29 -29.09 17.00
N GLN A 73 -13.83 -28.20 17.83
CA GLN A 73 -13.56 -26.75 17.70
C GLN A 73 -12.21 -26.32 18.27
N LEU A 74 -11.66 -27.05 19.25
CA LEU A 74 -10.41 -26.69 19.94
C LEU A 74 -9.16 -27.40 19.40
N SER A 75 -9.29 -28.53 18.70
CA SER A 75 -8.16 -29.32 18.23
C SER A 75 -8.30 -29.65 16.74
N PRO A 76 -7.44 -29.07 15.89
CA PRO A 76 -7.33 -29.45 14.48
C PRO A 76 -7.05 -30.94 14.28
N GLU A 77 -6.30 -31.57 15.18
CA GLU A 77 -5.96 -33.00 15.13
C GLU A 77 -7.19 -33.88 15.37
N VAL A 78 -8.07 -33.49 16.30
CA VAL A 78 -9.33 -34.18 16.55
C VAL A 78 -10.28 -34.00 15.36
N ALA A 79 -10.34 -32.80 14.77
CA ALA A 79 -11.12 -32.54 13.57
C ALA A 79 -10.65 -33.40 12.38
N LEU A 80 -9.33 -33.57 12.20
CA LEU A 80 -8.75 -34.44 11.18
C LEU A 80 -9.05 -35.92 11.44
N ALA A 81 -8.89 -36.39 12.69
CA ALA A 81 -9.21 -37.77 13.05
C ALA A 81 -10.71 -38.08 12.85
N TRP A 82 -11.58 -37.12 13.16
CA TRP A 82 -13.01 -37.21 12.92
C TRP A 82 -13.35 -37.28 11.42
N HIS A 83 -12.71 -36.44 10.60
CA HIS A 83 -12.82 -36.49 9.15
C HIS A 83 -12.42 -37.87 8.60
N GLN A 84 -11.27 -38.40 9.01
CA GLN A 84 -10.80 -39.73 8.60
C GLN A 84 -11.79 -40.83 9.00
N LEU A 85 -12.32 -40.78 10.22
CA LEU A 85 -13.32 -41.75 10.67
C LEU A 85 -14.59 -41.72 9.81
N MET A 86 -15.06 -40.53 9.44
CA MET A 86 -16.27 -40.35 8.64
C MET A 86 -16.07 -40.74 7.17
N SER A 87 -14.85 -40.55 6.65
CA SER A 87 -14.48 -41.00 5.31
C SER A 87 -14.58 -42.53 5.17
N ILE A 88 -14.27 -43.29 6.23
CA ILE A 88 -14.36 -44.77 6.24
C ILE A 88 -15.82 -45.21 6.05
N VAL A 89 -16.78 -44.45 6.59
CA VAL A 89 -18.22 -44.74 6.44
C VAL A 89 -18.82 -44.13 5.17
N GLY A 90 -17.98 -43.63 4.25
CA GLY A 90 -18.39 -43.13 2.95
C GLY A 90 -18.98 -41.73 2.98
N VAL A 91 -18.72 -40.95 4.04
CA VAL A 91 -19.20 -39.57 4.17
C VAL A 91 -18.02 -38.60 4.05
N GLY A 92 -18.00 -37.84 2.95
CA GLY A 92 -16.98 -36.83 2.69
C GLY A 92 -17.43 -35.43 3.13
N TRP A 93 -17.03 -35.01 4.34
CA TRP A 93 -17.18 -33.63 4.79
C TRP A 93 -15.88 -33.13 5.44
N VAL A 94 -15.64 -31.83 5.46
CA VAL A 94 -14.52 -31.23 6.22
C VAL A 94 -15.04 -30.61 7.51
N THR A 95 -14.33 -30.82 8.61
CA THR A 95 -14.61 -30.18 9.90
C THR A 95 -13.53 -29.14 10.18
N TRP A 96 -13.92 -27.88 10.35
CA TRP A 96 -13.03 -26.77 10.65
C TRP A 96 -12.96 -26.49 12.15
N SER A 97 -11.76 -26.29 12.69
CA SER A 97 -11.55 -25.91 14.08
C SER A 97 -11.62 -24.38 14.21
N ASP A 98 -12.72 -23.86 14.75
CA ASP A 98 -12.88 -22.44 15.10
C ASP A 98 -13.31 -22.30 16.58
N PRO A 99 -12.43 -21.82 17.47
CA PRO A 99 -12.73 -21.62 18.88
C PRO A 99 -13.94 -20.70 19.15
N TRP A 100 -14.30 -19.81 18.22
CA TRP A 100 -15.46 -18.93 18.38
C TRP A 100 -16.80 -19.68 18.31
N ASP A 101 -16.84 -20.90 17.75
CA ASP A 101 -18.03 -21.75 17.75
C ASP A 101 -18.42 -22.25 19.15
N LEU A 102 -17.50 -22.21 20.12
CA LEU A 102 -17.83 -22.50 21.52
C LEU A 102 -18.88 -21.55 22.10
N LEU A 103 -19.09 -20.38 21.48
CA LEU A 103 -20.20 -19.48 21.81
C LEU A 103 -21.58 -20.11 21.55
N ALA A 104 -21.67 -21.21 20.81
CA ALA A 104 -22.91 -21.96 20.60
C ALA A 104 -23.27 -22.90 21.78
N LEU A 105 -22.32 -23.24 22.67
CA LEU A 105 -22.55 -24.14 23.81
C LEU A 105 -23.73 -23.75 24.74
N PRO A 106 -24.06 -22.47 24.98
CA PRO A 106 -25.28 -22.10 25.71
C PRO A 106 -26.56 -22.69 25.10
N ALA A 107 -26.61 -22.92 23.78
CA ALA A 107 -27.75 -23.56 23.13
C ALA A 107 -27.98 -25.00 23.63
N LEU A 108 -26.91 -25.72 23.95
CA LEU A 108 -26.97 -27.07 24.54
C LEU A 108 -27.59 -27.06 25.95
N ALA A 109 -27.28 -26.04 26.75
CA ALA A 109 -27.89 -25.86 28.06
C ALA A 109 -29.38 -25.47 27.96
N LEU A 110 -29.71 -24.61 27.01
CA LEU A 110 -31.10 -24.22 26.73
C LEU A 110 -31.92 -25.41 26.22
N SER A 111 -31.36 -26.25 25.34
CA SER A 111 -32.03 -27.44 24.84
C SER A 111 -32.28 -28.46 25.95
N TRP A 112 -31.32 -28.65 26.87
CA TRP A 112 -31.50 -29.47 28.07
C TRP A 112 -32.73 -29.03 28.88
N TRP A 113 -32.78 -27.74 29.21
CA TRP A 113 -33.86 -27.17 30.01
C TRP A 113 -35.22 -27.31 29.34
N ALA A 114 -35.29 -27.09 28.03
CA ALA A 114 -36.55 -27.12 27.29
C ALA A 114 -37.03 -28.56 26.97
N LEU A 115 -36.14 -29.47 26.60
CA LEU A 115 -36.51 -30.76 25.99
C LEU A 115 -36.55 -31.92 26.99
N VAL A 116 -35.65 -31.96 27.98
CA VAL A 116 -35.57 -33.08 28.93
C VAL A 116 -36.83 -33.26 29.78
N PRO A 117 -37.50 -32.20 30.28
CA PRO A 117 -38.77 -32.36 30.97
C PRO A 117 -39.87 -32.99 30.12
N ALA A 118 -39.84 -32.78 28.80
CA ALA A 118 -40.79 -33.37 27.86
C ALA A 118 -40.43 -34.83 27.53
N MET A 119 -39.14 -35.15 27.41
CA MET A 119 -38.65 -36.51 27.14
C MET A 119 -38.83 -37.47 28.34
N SER A 120 -38.85 -36.92 29.55
CA SER A 120 -39.01 -37.70 30.79
C SER A 120 -40.48 -38.06 31.10
N ARG A 121 -41.44 -37.61 30.30
CA ARG A 121 -42.87 -37.89 30.52
C ARG A 121 -43.25 -39.22 29.88
N PRO A 122 -43.94 -40.12 30.60
CA PRO A 122 -44.51 -41.32 29.99
C PRO A 122 -45.57 -40.89 28.98
N ALA A 123 -45.40 -41.30 27.72
CA ALA A 123 -46.34 -41.00 26.65
C ALA A 123 -46.91 -42.29 26.07
N THR A 124 -48.23 -42.44 26.10
CA THR A 124 -48.95 -43.43 25.30
C THR A 124 -49.18 -42.83 23.91
N LEU A 125 -48.39 -43.27 22.92
CA LEU A 125 -48.49 -42.76 21.56
C LEU A 125 -49.39 -43.67 20.72
N THR A 126 -50.09 -43.07 19.76
CA THR A 126 -50.77 -43.81 18.69
C THR A 126 -49.73 -44.28 17.66
N PRO A 127 -49.95 -45.40 16.94
CA PRO A 127 -48.99 -45.96 15.98
C PRO A 127 -48.57 -44.95 14.90
N LEU A 128 -49.47 -44.06 14.47
CA LEU A 128 -49.15 -42.98 13.53
C LEU A 128 -48.12 -41.98 14.10
N ARG A 129 -48.22 -41.65 15.39
CA ARG A 129 -47.31 -40.70 16.05
C ARG A 129 -45.94 -41.33 16.32
N GLU A 130 -45.91 -42.64 16.55
CA GLU A 130 -44.67 -43.41 16.69
C GLU A 130 -43.92 -43.46 15.36
N ALA A 131 -44.61 -43.79 14.26
CA ALA A 131 -44.02 -43.75 12.92
C ALA A 131 -43.47 -42.35 12.58
N ALA A 132 -44.23 -41.28 12.88
CA ALA A 132 -43.77 -39.92 12.66
C ALA A 132 -42.49 -39.58 13.47
N GLN A 133 -42.37 -40.07 14.70
CA GLN A 133 -41.16 -39.88 15.52
C GLN A 133 -39.95 -40.57 14.94
N TRP A 134 -40.11 -41.80 14.45
CA TRP A 134 -39.03 -42.50 13.76
C TRP A 134 -38.60 -41.81 12.48
N VAL A 135 -39.56 -41.35 11.66
CA VAL A 135 -39.26 -40.59 10.44
C VAL A 135 -38.51 -39.31 10.77
N ALA A 136 -38.96 -38.54 11.76
CA ALA A 136 -38.26 -37.32 12.13
C ALA A 136 -36.89 -37.59 12.76
N CYS A 137 -36.74 -38.65 13.56
CA CYS A 137 -35.43 -39.05 14.08
C CYS A 137 -34.48 -39.45 12.95
N GLY A 138 -34.97 -40.20 11.95
CA GLY A 138 -34.20 -40.53 10.75
C GLY A 138 -33.78 -39.29 9.98
N ALA A 139 -34.71 -38.34 9.77
CA ALA A 139 -34.40 -37.04 9.18
C ALA A 139 -33.38 -36.25 10.01
N GLY A 140 -33.48 -36.30 11.35
CA GLY A 140 -32.52 -35.67 12.25
C GLY A 140 -31.13 -36.26 12.18
N VAL A 141 -31.00 -37.59 12.07
CA VAL A 141 -29.71 -38.26 11.81
C VAL A 141 -29.13 -37.78 10.49
N LEU A 142 -29.93 -37.74 9.42
CA LEU A 142 -29.49 -37.27 8.11
C LEU A 142 -29.09 -35.79 8.11
N CYS A 143 -29.82 -34.94 8.82
CA CYS A 143 -29.49 -33.51 8.93
C CYS A 143 -28.27 -33.24 9.82
N CYS A 144 -27.95 -34.12 10.78
CA CYS A 144 -26.71 -34.05 11.55
C CYS A 144 -25.48 -34.48 10.73
N VAL A 145 -25.69 -35.10 9.57
CA VAL A 145 -24.64 -35.46 8.61
C VAL A 145 -24.57 -34.31 7.60
N ALA A 146 -23.66 -33.36 7.84
CA ALA A 146 -23.44 -32.26 6.91
C ALA A 146 -22.94 -32.82 5.58
N THR A 147 -23.65 -32.55 4.48
CA THR A 147 -23.21 -32.94 3.13
C THR A 147 -22.61 -31.70 2.47
N SER A 148 -21.29 -31.60 2.46
CA SER A 148 -20.59 -30.74 1.50
C SER A 148 -20.47 -31.49 0.17
N PRO A 149 -20.46 -30.80 -0.98
CA PRO A 149 -20.11 -31.43 -2.24
C PRO A 149 -18.75 -32.16 -2.12
N PRO A 150 -18.58 -33.32 -2.80
CA PRO A 150 -17.31 -34.03 -2.81
C PRO A 150 -16.21 -33.10 -3.34
N ILE A 151 -15.09 -33.07 -2.63
CA ILE A 151 -13.90 -32.29 -2.99
C ILE A 151 -13.37 -32.87 -4.31
N GLU A 152 -13.51 -32.12 -5.41
CA GLU A 152 -12.75 -32.41 -6.62
C GLU A 152 -11.26 -32.12 -6.34
N PRO A 153 -10.32 -33.00 -6.73
CA PRO A 153 -8.90 -32.70 -6.64
C PRO A 153 -8.62 -31.41 -7.42
N CYS A 154 -7.84 -30.51 -6.83
CA CYS A 154 -7.70 -29.13 -7.27
C CYS A 154 -7.09 -29.07 -8.68
N GLU A 155 -7.95 -29.03 -9.69
CA GLU A 155 -7.54 -28.81 -11.08
C GLU A 155 -7.37 -27.29 -11.28
N GLY A 156 -6.17 -26.80 -11.01
CA GLY A 156 -5.72 -25.49 -11.47
C GLY A 156 -5.80 -24.34 -10.46
N SER A 157 -4.73 -23.54 -10.52
CA SER A 157 -4.61 -22.16 -10.05
C SER A 157 -5.92 -21.37 -10.22
N TYR A 158 -6.49 -20.84 -9.13
CA TYR A 158 -6.84 -19.42 -8.98
C TYR A 158 -7.53 -19.20 -7.62
N GLY A 159 -7.23 -18.07 -7.00
CA GLY A 159 -7.80 -17.65 -5.73
C GLY A 159 -9.32 -17.52 -5.75
N SER A 160 -9.95 -18.19 -4.81
CA SER A 160 -11.14 -17.76 -4.09
C SER A 160 -11.14 -18.55 -2.78
N TYR A 161 -11.55 -17.92 -1.67
CA TYR A 161 -11.73 -18.59 -0.38
C TYR A 161 -12.66 -19.82 -0.57
N GLY A 162 -12.07 -21.01 -0.72
CA GLY A 162 -12.78 -22.25 -1.01
C GLY A 162 -11.84 -23.46 -0.97
N ASP A 163 -11.91 -24.20 0.14
CA ASP A 163 -11.67 -25.64 0.30
C ASP A 163 -10.66 -26.36 -0.63
N CYS A 164 -9.36 -26.18 -0.40
CA CYS A 164 -8.33 -27.16 -0.79
C CYS A 164 -7.38 -27.38 0.41
N TYR A 165 -7.17 -28.65 0.82
CA TYR A 165 -6.16 -29.04 1.81
C TYR A 165 -4.81 -29.18 1.11
N SER A 166 -3.87 -28.26 1.37
CA SER A 166 -2.47 -28.48 0.99
C SER A 166 -1.86 -29.45 2.01
N PRO A 167 -1.26 -30.58 1.59
CA PRO A 167 -0.52 -31.48 2.49
C PRO A 167 0.78 -30.85 3.04
N CYS A 168 1.12 -29.64 2.59
CA CYS A 168 2.33 -28.93 2.93
C CYS A 168 2.05 -27.78 3.91
N GLU A 169 2.73 -27.79 5.06
CA GLU A 169 2.67 -26.70 6.02
C GLU A 169 3.50 -25.47 5.55
N GLY A 170 3.13 -24.27 6.02
CA GLY A 170 4.02 -23.11 5.99
C GLY A 170 4.25 -22.45 4.62
N GLY A 171 3.29 -22.51 3.68
CA GLY A 171 3.40 -21.85 2.37
C GLY A 171 4.21 -22.61 1.33
N ALA A 172 4.57 -23.86 1.63
CA ALA A 172 5.08 -24.80 0.64
C ALA A 172 3.95 -25.31 -0.27
N THR A 173 4.29 -25.58 -1.53
CA THR A 173 3.38 -26.17 -2.52
C THR A 173 3.73 -27.66 -2.69
N PHE A 174 2.73 -28.51 -2.89
CA PHE A 174 2.99 -29.92 -3.19
C PHE A 174 3.35 -30.06 -4.67
N ASP A 175 4.51 -30.63 -4.95
CA ASP A 175 4.95 -30.96 -6.29
C ASP A 175 4.49 -32.38 -6.65
N GLU A 176 3.54 -32.48 -7.57
CA GLU A 176 2.97 -33.77 -8.00
C GLU A 176 3.98 -34.66 -8.73
N GLU A 177 4.99 -34.09 -9.40
CA GLU A 177 6.00 -34.87 -10.13
C GLU A 177 6.97 -35.55 -9.17
N THR A 178 7.40 -34.84 -8.12
CA THR A 178 8.37 -35.35 -7.15
C THR A 178 7.72 -35.98 -5.91
N GLY A 179 6.44 -35.69 -5.66
CA GLY A 179 5.71 -36.10 -4.47
C GLY A 179 6.20 -35.42 -3.18
N ALA A 180 6.89 -34.27 -3.30
CA ALA A 180 7.50 -33.56 -2.19
C ALA A 180 6.87 -32.17 -1.97
N CYS A 181 6.94 -31.68 -0.72
CA CYS A 181 6.59 -30.30 -0.40
C CYS A 181 7.77 -29.38 -0.70
N VAL A 182 7.54 -28.38 -1.55
CA VAL A 182 8.57 -27.50 -2.07
C VAL A 182 8.31 -26.08 -1.58
N ALA A 183 9.34 -25.42 -1.07
CA ALA A 183 9.21 -24.06 -0.58
C ALA A 183 8.92 -23.15 -1.78
N THR A 184 7.88 -22.32 -1.69
CA THR A 184 7.46 -21.43 -2.76
C THR A 184 7.22 -20.01 -2.25
N PHE A 185 7.34 -19.03 -3.14
CA PHE A 185 6.94 -17.65 -2.88
C PHE A 185 6.23 -17.08 -4.10
N THR A 186 5.42 -16.05 -3.90
CA THR A 186 4.74 -15.35 -5.00
C THR A 186 5.50 -14.08 -5.33
N ALA A 187 5.86 -13.89 -6.60
CA ALA A 187 6.51 -12.69 -7.08
C ALA A 187 6.20 -12.42 -8.56
N GLU A 188 6.28 -11.15 -8.97
CA GLU A 188 6.30 -10.75 -10.38
C GLU A 188 7.71 -10.94 -10.96
N VAL A 189 8.72 -10.52 -10.20
CA VAL A 189 10.13 -10.60 -10.56
C VAL A 189 10.91 -11.33 -9.48
N TYR A 190 11.80 -12.22 -9.91
CA TYR A 190 12.62 -13.04 -9.01
C TYR A 190 14.04 -13.19 -9.56
N LEU A 191 14.98 -13.47 -8.66
CA LEU A 191 16.36 -13.82 -8.99
C LEU A 191 16.52 -15.33 -8.87
N HIS A 192 17.21 -15.94 -9.83
CA HIS A 192 17.51 -17.37 -9.85
C HIS A 192 19.01 -17.60 -9.93
N ASN A 193 19.55 -18.46 -9.07
CA ASN A 193 20.92 -18.93 -9.19
C ASN A 193 20.98 -20.15 -10.13
N GLY A 194 21.23 -19.90 -11.41
CA GLY A 194 21.37 -20.96 -12.42
C GLY A 194 22.75 -21.63 -12.44
N THR A 195 23.64 -21.31 -11.51
CA THR A 195 24.98 -21.92 -11.42
C THR A 195 24.98 -23.17 -10.56
N ASP A 196 26.06 -23.96 -10.65
CA ASP A 196 26.31 -25.14 -9.80
C ASP A 196 26.99 -24.78 -8.46
N GLN A 197 27.21 -23.49 -8.21
CA GLN A 197 27.88 -22.97 -7.01
C GLN A 197 26.95 -22.07 -6.20
N GLU A 198 27.26 -21.95 -4.92
CA GLU A 198 26.62 -20.93 -4.07
C GLU A 198 27.05 -19.53 -4.53
N GLN A 199 26.07 -18.64 -4.67
CA GLN A 199 26.31 -17.24 -5.04
C GLN A 199 25.97 -16.31 -3.88
N VAL A 200 26.83 -15.33 -3.64
CA VAL A 200 26.55 -14.25 -2.69
C VAL A 200 26.22 -13.00 -3.48
N VAL A 201 24.96 -12.57 -3.37
CA VAL A 201 24.43 -11.42 -4.09
C VAL A 201 24.01 -10.32 -3.12
N ARG A 202 23.97 -9.10 -3.62
CA ARG A 202 23.51 -7.92 -2.92
C ARG A 202 22.40 -7.29 -3.74
N LEU A 203 21.25 -7.14 -3.11
CA LEU A 203 20.09 -6.52 -3.71
C LEU A 203 19.82 -5.19 -3.01
N ARG A 204 19.74 -4.11 -3.78
CA ARG A 204 19.32 -2.80 -3.29
C ARG A 204 17.97 -2.49 -3.91
N ALA A 205 16.90 -2.61 -3.14
CA ALA A 205 15.60 -2.10 -3.56
C ALA A 205 15.60 -0.57 -3.54
N LEU A 206 14.66 0.06 -4.24
CA LEU A 206 14.43 1.51 -4.11
C LEU A 206 14.29 1.94 -2.65
N ALA A 207 14.72 3.14 -2.30
CA ALA A 207 14.48 3.67 -0.96
C ALA A 207 12.98 3.85 -0.71
N PRO A 208 12.46 3.60 0.51
CA PRO A 208 11.01 3.62 0.78
C PRO A 208 10.34 4.99 0.59
N ASP A 209 11.12 6.06 0.62
CA ASP A 209 10.72 7.45 0.45
C ASP A 209 10.84 7.96 -1.01
N VAL A 210 11.28 7.11 -1.93
CA VAL A 210 11.37 7.44 -3.36
C VAL A 210 10.02 7.25 -4.05
N GLN A 211 9.61 8.28 -4.78
CA GLN A 211 8.45 8.28 -5.67
C GLN A 211 8.92 8.36 -7.12
N LEU A 212 8.26 7.61 -8.02
CA LEU A 212 8.67 7.50 -9.42
C LEU A 212 7.49 7.76 -10.37
N SER A 213 7.75 8.53 -11.42
CA SER A 213 6.96 8.56 -12.64
C SER A 213 7.34 7.37 -13.53
N CYS A 214 6.49 6.35 -13.54
CA CYS A 214 6.77 5.11 -14.26
C CYS A 214 6.88 5.30 -15.78
N GLU A 215 6.23 6.31 -16.32
CA GLU A 215 6.31 6.68 -17.74
C GLU A 215 7.69 7.24 -18.06
N ALA A 216 8.09 8.31 -17.37
CA ALA A 216 9.37 9.00 -17.60
C ALA A 216 10.57 8.11 -17.29
N ILE A 217 10.58 7.48 -16.10
CA ILE A 217 11.69 6.63 -15.66
C ILE A 217 11.78 5.37 -16.52
N GLY A 218 10.65 4.76 -16.87
CA GLY A 218 10.63 3.55 -17.69
C GLY A 218 11.14 3.75 -19.12
N ALA A 219 11.23 4.99 -19.61
CA ALA A 219 11.79 5.26 -20.93
C ALA A 219 13.32 5.10 -20.98
N LYS A 220 14.03 5.39 -19.88
CA LYS A 220 15.50 5.31 -19.77
C LYS A 220 15.96 5.04 -18.32
N PRO A 221 15.56 3.91 -17.70
CA PRO A 221 15.84 3.67 -16.29
C PRO A 221 17.34 3.59 -16.01
N GLU A 222 18.16 3.12 -16.96
CA GLU A 222 19.62 3.04 -16.83
C GLU A 222 20.34 4.37 -16.65
N ALA A 223 19.75 5.48 -17.06
CA ALA A 223 20.36 6.81 -17.01
C ALA A 223 19.75 7.68 -15.91
N LEU A 224 18.48 7.43 -15.54
CA LEU A 224 17.73 8.24 -14.60
C LEU A 224 17.78 7.70 -13.16
N LEU A 225 17.94 6.38 -12.98
CA LEU A 225 18.05 5.79 -11.64
C LEU A 225 19.52 5.76 -11.18
N THR A 226 19.88 6.67 -10.29
CA THR A 226 21.19 6.72 -9.64
C THR A 226 21.20 5.89 -8.35
N GLU A 227 22.40 5.60 -7.82
CA GLU A 227 22.54 4.86 -6.56
C GLU A 227 21.82 5.51 -5.38
N ALA A 228 21.71 6.84 -5.37
CA ALA A 228 21.07 7.59 -4.29
C ALA A 228 19.56 7.30 -4.19
N ALA A 229 18.91 6.81 -5.26
CA ALA A 229 17.52 6.40 -5.23
C ALA A 229 17.27 5.04 -4.54
N PHE A 230 18.33 4.31 -4.18
CA PHE A 230 18.22 2.96 -3.62
C PHE A 230 18.55 2.93 -2.12
N ALA A 231 17.91 1.99 -1.43
CA ALA A 231 18.17 1.71 -0.03
C ALA A 231 19.56 1.06 0.18
N SER A 232 19.88 0.80 1.45
CA SER A 232 21.02 -0.05 1.80
C SER A 232 20.88 -1.44 1.19
N ALA A 233 22.00 -2.03 0.78
CA ALA A 233 22.02 -3.35 0.18
C ALA A 233 21.70 -4.45 1.21
N GLU A 234 20.80 -5.35 0.84
CA GLU A 234 20.59 -6.61 1.53
C GLU A 234 21.45 -7.69 0.89
N THR A 235 22.20 -8.44 1.71
CA THR A 235 23.07 -9.51 1.21
C THR A 235 22.37 -10.85 1.36
N TRP A 236 22.33 -11.61 0.28
CA TRP A 236 21.71 -12.92 0.20
C TRP A 236 22.72 -13.96 -0.25
N THR A 237 22.70 -15.12 0.40
CA THR A 237 23.43 -16.30 -0.04
C THR A 237 22.44 -17.23 -0.72
N MET A 238 22.66 -17.51 -2.01
CA MET A 238 21.80 -18.32 -2.85
C MET A 238 22.49 -19.64 -3.17
N PRO A 239 22.06 -20.77 -2.60
CA PRO A 239 22.53 -22.08 -3.04
C PRO A 239 22.26 -22.32 -4.54
N ALA A 240 22.99 -23.26 -5.13
CA ALA A 240 22.80 -23.65 -6.54
C ALA A 240 21.34 -24.02 -6.84
N GLY A 241 20.80 -23.48 -7.93
CA GLY A 241 19.42 -23.74 -8.41
C GLY A 241 18.31 -23.04 -7.64
N THR A 242 18.59 -22.28 -6.57
CA THR A 242 17.56 -21.64 -5.74
C THR A 242 17.11 -20.30 -6.30
N SER A 243 15.93 -19.84 -5.88
CA SER A 243 15.40 -18.54 -6.27
C SER A 243 15.05 -17.66 -5.07
N LEU A 244 15.09 -16.35 -5.28
CA LEU A 244 14.79 -15.31 -4.30
C LEU A 244 13.82 -14.28 -4.91
N PRO A 245 12.78 -13.81 -4.19
CA PRO A 245 11.93 -12.73 -4.69
C PRO A 245 12.70 -11.42 -4.78
N VAL A 246 12.44 -10.64 -5.82
CA VAL A 246 12.84 -9.22 -5.87
C VAL A 246 11.67 -8.38 -5.36
N PRO A 247 11.85 -7.49 -4.37
CA PRO A 247 10.75 -6.72 -3.78
C PRO A 247 9.99 -5.88 -4.82
N SER A 248 8.69 -6.12 -4.97
CA SER A 248 7.77 -5.31 -5.79
C SER A 248 7.14 -4.16 -5.00
N ARG A 249 6.72 -3.11 -5.72
CA ARG A 249 5.88 -2.00 -5.21
C ARG A 249 4.74 -1.72 -6.16
N THR A 250 3.74 -0.97 -5.70
CA THR A 250 2.67 -0.45 -6.55
C THR A 250 3.22 0.49 -7.62
N GLY A 251 2.72 0.39 -8.85
CA GLY A 251 3.13 1.26 -9.96
C GLY A 251 4.33 0.70 -10.71
N CYS A 252 5.54 1.10 -10.35
CA CYS A 252 6.78 0.56 -10.91
C CYS A 252 7.86 0.54 -9.84
N THR A 253 8.89 -0.26 -10.07
CA THR A 253 9.94 -0.45 -9.09
C THR A 253 11.26 -0.77 -9.78
N ALA A 254 12.32 -0.75 -9.00
CA ALA A 254 13.64 -1.11 -9.44
C ALA A 254 14.44 -1.75 -8.32
N ALA A 255 15.45 -2.52 -8.70
CA ALA A 255 16.47 -3.00 -7.79
C ALA A 255 17.85 -3.03 -8.47
N ILE A 256 18.89 -2.66 -7.74
CA ILE A 256 20.27 -2.91 -8.19
C ILE A 256 20.70 -4.27 -7.68
N LEU A 257 21.19 -5.10 -8.60
CA LEU A 257 21.80 -6.38 -8.33
C LEU A 257 23.32 -6.30 -8.48
N GLU A 258 24.02 -6.71 -7.42
CA GLU A 258 25.47 -6.74 -7.31
C GLU A 258 25.91 -8.10 -6.76
N GLY A 259 27.15 -8.52 -7.04
CA GLY A 259 27.69 -9.77 -6.52
C GLY A 259 29.17 -9.90 -6.84
N SER A 260 29.87 -10.80 -6.13
CA SER A 260 31.28 -11.06 -6.42
C SER A 260 31.42 -11.70 -7.80
N GLY A 261 32.10 -11.03 -8.74
CA GLY A 261 32.27 -11.52 -10.11
C GLY A 261 31.04 -11.35 -11.01
N LEU A 262 29.94 -10.83 -10.48
CA LEU A 262 28.71 -10.56 -11.22
C LEU A 262 28.77 -9.15 -11.83
N PRO A 263 28.37 -8.96 -13.11
CA PRO A 263 28.16 -7.61 -13.63
C PRO A 263 27.05 -6.94 -12.85
N ARG A 264 27.25 -5.68 -12.49
CA ARG A 264 26.22 -4.87 -11.85
C ARG A 264 25.05 -4.66 -12.82
N GLY A 265 23.85 -5.02 -12.40
CA GLY A 265 22.62 -4.88 -13.18
C GLY A 265 21.58 -4.02 -12.48
N LEU A 266 20.86 -3.22 -13.24
CA LEU A 266 19.62 -2.57 -12.80
C LEU A 266 18.45 -3.42 -13.28
N ILE A 267 17.60 -3.85 -12.36
CA ILE A 267 16.35 -4.54 -12.64
C ILE A 267 15.25 -3.48 -12.55
N PHE A 268 14.48 -3.23 -13.61
CA PHE A 268 13.35 -2.29 -13.61
C PHE A 268 12.12 -2.94 -14.23
N TRP A 269 10.94 -2.72 -13.64
CA TRP A 269 9.68 -3.20 -14.18
C TRP A 269 8.49 -2.37 -13.67
N ARG A 270 7.38 -2.40 -14.41
CA ARG A 270 6.08 -1.88 -13.96
C ARG A 270 5.23 -3.02 -13.41
N ALA A 271 4.40 -2.68 -12.42
CA ALA A 271 3.41 -3.59 -11.87
C ALA A 271 2.49 -4.08 -12.99
N GLY A 272 2.37 -5.39 -13.11
CA GLY A 272 1.62 -6.04 -14.20
C GLY A 272 2.36 -6.25 -15.52
N ASP A 273 3.61 -5.79 -15.69
CA ASP A 273 4.43 -6.15 -16.88
C ASP A 273 4.71 -7.65 -16.92
N HIS A 274 4.80 -8.26 -15.73
CA HIS A 274 4.96 -9.70 -15.54
C HIS A 274 3.83 -10.23 -14.65
N PRO A 275 3.27 -11.41 -14.96
CA PRO A 275 2.24 -12.00 -14.12
C PRO A 275 2.85 -12.38 -12.76
N SER A 276 2.16 -11.98 -11.69
CA SER A 276 2.46 -12.51 -10.36
C SER A 276 2.21 -14.02 -10.36
N GLN A 277 3.23 -14.79 -9.99
CA GLN A 277 3.23 -16.24 -10.12
C GLN A 277 3.94 -16.90 -8.95
N VAL A 278 3.64 -18.18 -8.73
CA VAL A 278 4.27 -18.99 -7.68
C VAL A 278 5.61 -19.50 -8.19
N ILE A 279 6.68 -19.07 -7.54
CA ILE A 279 8.06 -19.44 -7.84
C ILE A 279 8.56 -20.38 -6.75
N ARG A 280 9.32 -21.40 -7.17
CA ARG A 280 10.04 -22.29 -6.27
C ARG A 280 11.22 -21.58 -5.64
N ALA A 281 11.33 -21.64 -4.32
CA ALA A 281 12.50 -21.15 -3.59
C ALA A 281 13.64 -22.17 -3.59
N ASP A 282 13.32 -23.46 -3.68
CA ASP A 282 14.27 -24.55 -3.65
C ASP A 282 14.99 -24.75 -5.00
N ALA A 283 15.92 -25.71 -5.02
CA ALA A 283 16.72 -26.01 -6.20
C ALA A 283 15.81 -26.48 -7.36
N HIS A 284 15.83 -25.75 -8.47
CA HIS A 284 15.13 -26.16 -9.67
C HIS A 284 15.80 -27.40 -10.27
N PRO A 285 15.03 -28.36 -10.80
CA PRO A 285 15.59 -29.48 -11.55
C PRO A 285 16.44 -28.97 -12.71
N ALA A 286 17.57 -29.63 -12.96
CA ALA A 286 18.45 -29.26 -14.07
C ALA A 286 17.69 -29.31 -15.40
N GLY A 287 17.66 -28.19 -16.13
CA GLY A 287 16.95 -28.06 -17.40
C GLY A 287 15.45 -27.78 -17.31
N ALA A 288 14.90 -27.57 -16.10
CA ALA A 288 13.53 -27.10 -15.94
C ALA A 288 13.37 -25.70 -16.57
N ALA A 289 12.25 -25.49 -17.28
CA ALA A 289 11.92 -24.18 -17.82
C ALA A 289 11.60 -23.21 -16.67
N LEU A 290 12.33 -22.12 -16.59
CA LEU A 290 12.09 -21.07 -15.61
C LEU A 290 10.85 -20.25 -16.01
N PRO A 291 9.96 -19.91 -15.04
CA PRO A 291 8.85 -19.00 -15.30
C PRO A 291 9.32 -17.63 -15.81
N THR A 292 8.43 -16.87 -16.47
CA THR A 292 8.81 -15.57 -17.05
C THR A 292 9.13 -14.52 -15.99
N GLY A 293 9.82 -13.42 -16.33
CA GLY A 293 10.09 -12.36 -15.33
C GLY A 293 11.17 -12.69 -14.29
N GLY A 294 11.97 -13.72 -14.54
CA GLY A 294 13.14 -14.05 -13.74
C GLY A 294 14.41 -13.41 -14.29
N VAL A 295 15.33 -13.07 -13.39
CA VAL A 295 16.72 -12.77 -13.70
C VAL A 295 17.56 -13.95 -13.24
N SER A 296 18.26 -14.59 -14.16
CA SER A 296 19.05 -15.79 -13.94
C SER A 296 20.54 -15.46 -13.90
N ILE A 297 21.23 -15.89 -12.84
CA ILE A 297 22.69 -15.84 -12.74
C ILE A 297 23.23 -17.08 -13.41
N GLN A 298 24.01 -16.89 -14.48
CA GLN A 298 24.54 -17.96 -15.31
C GLN A 298 26.06 -17.84 -15.42
N VAL A 299 26.73 -18.94 -15.79
CA VAL A 299 28.13 -18.92 -16.20
C VAL A 299 28.18 -18.88 -17.72
N ASN A 300 28.75 -17.82 -18.28
CA ASN A 300 28.88 -17.69 -19.73
C ASN A 300 29.96 -18.61 -20.30
N ALA A 301 30.10 -18.64 -21.63
CA ALA A 301 31.06 -19.49 -22.35
C ALA A 301 32.54 -19.27 -21.94
N TRP A 302 32.86 -18.16 -21.29
CA TRP A 302 34.21 -17.82 -20.82
C TRP A 302 34.42 -18.13 -19.33
N GLY A 303 33.44 -18.73 -18.65
CA GLY A 303 33.54 -19.05 -17.23
C GLY A 303 33.25 -17.86 -16.29
N ASN A 304 32.79 -16.73 -16.81
CA ASN A 304 32.42 -15.57 -16.00
C ASN A 304 30.93 -15.58 -15.69
N LEU A 305 30.53 -15.00 -14.55
CA LEU A 305 29.12 -14.83 -14.24
C LEU A 305 28.47 -13.79 -15.16
N SER A 306 27.25 -14.05 -15.57
CA SER A 306 26.39 -13.17 -16.37
C SER A 306 24.96 -13.18 -15.83
N LEU A 307 24.20 -12.15 -16.20
CA LEU A 307 22.78 -12.03 -15.90
C LEU A 307 21.99 -12.23 -17.19
N GLU A 308 20.99 -13.11 -17.15
CA GLU A 308 20.11 -13.43 -18.28
C GLU A 308 18.65 -13.37 -17.86
N GLU A 309 17.78 -12.81 -18.70
CA GLU A 309 16.35 -12.71 -18.42
C GLU A 309 15.62 -13.98 -18.86
N THR A 310 14.62 -14.41 -18.10
CA THR A 310 13.77 -15.56 -18.46
C THR A 310 12.55 -15.10 -19.27
N GLY A 311 12.76 -14.43 -20.41
CA GLY A 311 11.68 -14.03 -21.31
C GLY A 311 10.69 -12.98 -20.75
N GLY A 312 9.83 -12.45 -21.63
CA GLY A 312 8.95 -11.31 -21.35
C GLY A 312 9.56 -9.97 -21.76
N PRO A 313 9.00 -8.83 -21.28
CA PRO A 313 9.62 -7.52 -21.38
C PRO A 313 11.04 -7.51 -20.79
N SER A 314 11.90 -6.62 -21.30
CA SER A 314 13.26 -6.48 -20.76
C SER A 314 13.21 -5.91 -19.34
N LEU A 315 13.93 -6.58 -18.44
CA LEU A 315 14.07 -6.27 -17.02
C LEU A 315 15.45 -5.69 -16.70
N LEU A 316 16.48 -6.14 -17.41
CA LEU A 316 17.89 -5.89 -17.13
C LEU A 316 18.42 -4.73 -17.95
N HIS A 317 18.78 -3.69 -17.21
CA HIS A 317 19.36 -2.47 -17.73
C HIS A 317 20.81 -2.34 -17.22
N LYS A 318 21.70 -1.87 -18.10
CA LYS A 318 23.08 -1.56 -17.71
C LYS A 318 23.16 -0.10 -17.28
N LEU A 319 23.38 0.13 -15.99
CA LEU A 319 23.58 1.48 -15.43
C LEU A 319 24.57 2.29 -16.28
N SER A 320 24.17 3.51 -16.59
CA SER A 320 24.92 4.47 -17.40
C SER A 320 24.94 5.81 -16.67
N ALA A 321 25.94 6.64 -16.98
CA ALA A 321 25.98 7.98 -16.41
C ALA A 321 24.89 8.85 -17.07
N PRO A 322 24.16 9.68 -16.30
CA PRO A 322 23.21 10.62 -16.89
C PRO A 322 23.92 11.58 -17.84
N GLU A 323 23.23 11.93 -18.92
CA GLU A 323 23.71 12.92 -19.89
C GLU A 323 23.74 14.31 -19.22
N PRO A 324 24.81 15.10 -19.40
CA PRO A 324 24.85 16.43 -18.84
C PRO A 324 23.84 17.35 -19.54
N VAL A 325 23.05 18.08 -18.76
CA VAL A 325 22.12 19.09 -19.27
C VAL A 325 22.76 20.48 -19.31
N ALA A 326 22.21 21.38 -20.12
CA ALA A 326 22.68 22.76 -20.19
C ALA A 326 22.46 23.49 -18.86
N ALA A 327 23.27 24.52 -18.58
CA ALA A 327 23.17 25.25 -17.31
C ALA A 327 21.79 25.87 -17.06
N SER A 328 21.10 26.33 -18.10
CA SER A 328 19.73 26.87 -18.04
C SER A 328 18.64 25.83 -17.81
N CYS A 329 18.99 24.54 -17.87
CA CYS A 329 18.10 23.40 -17.69
C CYS A 329 18.35 22.67 -16.37
N ARG A 330 19.33 23.13 -15.58
CA ARG A 330 19.61 22.55 -14.27
C ARG A 330 18.67 23.17 -13.24
N SER A 331 18.33 22.37 -12.25
CA SER A 331 17.72 22.83 -11.02
C SER A 331 18.56 23.95 -10.37
N ALA A 332 17.88 24.91 -9.74
CA ALA A 332 18.54 25.93 -8.95
C ALA A 332 19.34 25.27 -7.81
N GLU A 333 20.57 25.72 -7.59
CA GLU A 333 21.39 25.23 -6.49
C GLU A 333 20.72 25.59 -5.14
N PRO A 334 20.95 24.83 -4.06
CA PRO A 334 20.27 25.06 -2.78
C PRO A 334 20.40 26.50 -2.24
N ALA A 335 21.53 27.16 -2.52
CA ALA A 335 21.78 28.56 -2.13
C ALA A 335 21.03 29.60 -2.99
N GLU A 336 20.51 29.19 -4.15
CA GLU A 336 19.73 30.03 -5.06
C GLU A 336 18.21 29.86 -4.85
N ARG A 337 17.80 28.80 -4.15
CA ARG A 337 16.38 28.50 -3.85
C ARG A 337 15.77 29.48 -2.85
N LEU A 338 14.44 29.63 -2.93
CA LEU A 338 13.69 30.47 -2.00
C LEU A 338 13.57 29.80 -0.63
N ALA A 339 13.66 30.59 0.43
CA ALA A 339 13.45 30.12 1.80
C ALA A 339 13.03 31.27 2.70
N TRP A 340 12.30 30.96 3.78
CA TRP A 340 11.99 31.95 4.81
C TRP A 340 11.82 31.31 6.18
N SER A 341 12.00 32.14 7.21
CA SER A 341 11.67 31.79 8.59
C SER A 341 10.16 31.60 8.75
N PRO A 342 9.67 30.57 9.47
CA PRO A 342 8.25 30.36 9.70
C PRO A 342 7.56 31.61 10.28
N VAL A 343 6.37 31.96 9.75
CA VAL A 343 5.63 33.14 10.21
C VAL A 343 5.00 32.88 11.59
N GLY A 344 4.30 31.77 11.74
CA GLY A 344 3.74 31.31 13.02
C GLY A 344 2.89 32.36 13.74
N ASP A 345 3.30 32.71 14.95
CA ASP A 345 2.67 33.69 15.85
C ASP A 345 2.73 35.15 15.36
N LEU A 346 3.47 35.45 14.29
CA LEU A 346 3.52 36.77 13.65
C LEU A 346 2.39 36.97 12.64
N SER A 347 1.66 35.92 12.28
CA SER A 347 0.67 35.99 11.20
C SER A 347 -0.43 37.00 11.53
N GLY A 348 -0.65 37.97 10.64
CA GLY A 348 -1.66 39.02 10.80
C GLY A 348 -1.32 40.10 11.84
N VAL A 349 -0.09 40.10 12.40
CA VAL A 349 0.38 41.17 13.29
C VAL A 349 1.04 42.27 12.45
N THR A 350 0.78 43.53 12.81
CA THR A 350 1.53 44.66 12.24
C THR A 350 2.90 44.73 12.90
N LEU A 351 3.95 44.60 12.10
CA LEU A 351 5.34 44.58 12.52
C LEU A 351 6.07 45.79 11.94
N THR A 352 6.94 46.42 12.71
CA THR A 352 7.89 47.39 12.19
C THR A 352 9.18 46.68 11.81
N LEU A 353 9.62 46.88 10.57
CA LEU A 353 10.91 46.38 10.09
C LEU A 353 12.02 47.20 10.74
N GLY A 354 12.92 46.52 11.46
CA GLY A 354 14.14 47.08 12.02
C GLY A 354 15.27 47.07 10.98
N SER A 355 16.44 46.58 11.38
CA SER A 355 17.59 46.42 10.47
C SER A 355 17.30 45.37 9.39
N ILE A 356 17.52 45.74 8.13
CA ILE A 356 17.50 44.84 6.97
C ILE A 356 18.92 44.70 6.41
N ASP A 357 19.48 43.49 6.49
CA ASP A 357 20.83 43.18 6.00
C ASP A 357 20.80 42.04 4.99
N LEU A 358 21.39 42.23 3.80
CA LEU A 358 21.59 41.15 2.84
C LEU A 358 22.81 40.30 3.26
N GLY A 359 22.57 39.03 3.58
CA GLY A 359 23.60 38.06 3.93
C GLY A 359 24.39 37.56 2.71
N ALA A 360 25.58 36.99 2.97
CA ALA A 360 26.40 36.36 1.94
C ALA A 360 25.79 35.05 1.39
N ASP A 361 24.77 34.53 2.07
CA ASP A 361 23.90 33.43 1.67
C ASP A 361 22.77 33.85 0.71
N GLY A 362 22.71 35.13 0.33
CA GLY A 362 21.66 35.67 -0.55
C GLY A 362 20.33 35.94 0.17
N CYS A 363 20.28 35.78 1.49
CA CYS A 363 19.07 35.97 2.27
C CYS A 363 19.06 37.33 2.99
N TYR A 364 17.91 37.99 3.00
CA TYR A 364 17.68 39.19 3.80
C TYR A 364 17.41 38.79 5.25
N GLY A 365 18.28 39.21 6.16
CA GLY A 365 18.06 39.18 7.59
C GLY A 365 17.31 40.43 8.03
N VAL A 366 16.11 40.26 8.57
CA VAL A 366 15.22 41.35 8.96
C VAL A 366 14.91 41.25 10.45
N THR A 367 15.15 42.33 11.18
CA THR A 367 14.69 42.44 12.57
C THR A 367 13.21 42.83 12.58
N LEU A 368 12.37 42.06 13.25
CA LEU A 368 10.93 42.33 13.34
C LEU A 368 10.59 42.84 14.74
N ASP A 369 10.09 44.07 14.83
CA ASP A 369 9.59 44.66 16.08
C ASP A 369 8.05 44.58 16.11
N PRO A 370 7.45 43.79 17.00
CA PRO A 370 6.00 43.69 17.14
C PRO A 370 5.37 44.86 17.92
N GLY A 371 6.15 45.86 18.33
CA GLY A 371 5.69 47.01 19.10
C GLY A 371 5.19 46.61 20.49
N GLU A 372 4.02 47.14 20.89
CA GLU A 372 3.42 46.86 22.22
C GLU A 372 2.67 45.52 22.30
N HIS A 373 2.90 44.58 21.36
CA HIS A 373 2.22 43.29 21.39
C HIS A 373 2.63 42.49 22.65
N PRO A 374 1.67 42.07 23.51
CA PRO A 374 1.96 41.65 24.89
C PRO A 374 2.74 40.34 25.01
N THR A 375 2.73 39.51 23.97
CA THR A 375 3.30 38.16 23.96
C THR A 375 4.46 37.98 22.99
N LEU A 376 4.67 38.92 22.08
CA LEU A 376 5.69 38.80 21.03
C LEU A 376 6.92 39.61 21.43
N ARG A 377 8.08 39.13 21.02
CA ARG A 377 9.35 39.81 21.23
C ARG A 377 10.00 40.09 19.88
N GLU A 378 10.83 41.13 19.88
CA GLU A 378 11.75 41.39 18.78
C GLU A 378 12.54 40.13 18.45
N ARG A 379 12.58 39.77 17.17
CA ARG A 379 13.33 38.62 16.70
C ARG A 379 13.86 38.84 15.29
N ARG A 380 14.97 38.17 15.01
CA ARG A 380 15.53 38.09 13.66
C ARG A 380 14.74 37.07 12.86
N TRP A 381 14.32 37.48 11.68
CA TRP A 381 13.61 36.69 10.68
C TRP A 381 14.38 36.77 9.38
N PHE A 382 14.31 35.75 8.54
CA PHE A 382 15.00 35.77 7.24
C PHE A 382 14.07 35.44 6.09
N VAL A 383 14.40 35.97 4.92
CA VAL A 383 13.78 35.62 3.64
C VAL A 383 14.83 35.66 2.52
N CYS A 384 14.91 34.59 1.75
CA CYS A 384 15.79 34.44 0.61
C CYS A 384 14.96 34.68 -0.65
N VAL A 385 15.24 35.79 -1.32
CA VAL A 385 14.65 36.18 -2.61
C VAL A 385 15.75 36.76 -3.49
N PRO A 386 15.61 36.69 -4.83
CA PRO A 386 16.62 37.24 -5.72
C PRO A 386 16.92 38.72 -5.43
N GLU A 387 18.18 39.13 -5.56
CA GLU A 387 18.63 40.50 -5.24
C GLU A 387 17.76 41.54 -5.96
N GLY A 388 17.23 42.52 -5.21
CA GLY A 388 16.35 43.57 -5.75
C GLY A 388 14.86 43.22 -5.79
N MET A 389 14.47 42.02 -5.35
CA MET A 389 13.05 41.62 -5.23
C MET A 389 12.49 41.83 -3.82
N PHE A 390 13.24 42.46 -2.90
CA PHE A 390 12.76 42.81 -1.56
C PHE A 390 12.46 44.32 -1.49
N PRO A 391 11.18 44.74 -1.56
CA PRO A 391 10.78 46.14 -1.79
C PRO A 391 10.71 47.01 -0.53
N PHE A 392 11.17 46.52 0.62
CA PHE A 392 10.95 47.17 1.91
C PHE A 392 12.19 47.87 2.44
N VAL A 393 11.98 48.88 3.27
CA VAL A 393 13.06 49.66 3.92
C VAL A 393 12.92 49.67 5.44
N ASP A 394 14.02 49.98 6.13
CA ASP A 394 14.05 50.10 7.59
C ASP A 394 12.98 51.09 8.09
N GLY A 395 12.26 50.70 9.14
CA GLY A 395 11.18 51.45 9.78
C GLY A 395 9.80 51.26 9.15
N GLU A 396 9.69 50.55 8.03
CA GLU A 396 8.41 50.30 7.37
C GLU A 396 7.52 49.36 8.20
N GLN A 397 6.20 49.56 8.15
CA GLN A 397 5.25 48.68 8.83
C GLN A 397 4.66 47.67 7.85
N VAL A 398 4.72 46.39 8.18
CA VAL A 398 4.23 45.30 7.35
C VAL A 398 3.35 44.31 8.13
N MET A 399 2.59 43.52 7.39
CA MET A 399 1.88 42.35 7.90
C MET A 399 2.36 41.11 7.13
N LEU A 400 2.71 40.08 7.87
CA LEU A 400 3.11 38.78 7.31
C LEU A 400 1.93 37.83 7.35
N SER A 401 1.77 37.03 6.30
CA SER A 401 0.88 35.88 6.31
C SER A 401 1.51 34.73 5.52
N GLU A 402 1.23 33.52 5.96
CA GLU A 402 1.69 32.31 5.29
C GLU A 402 0.47 31.43 4.99
N GLU A 403 0.38 30.97 3.75
CA GLU A 403 -0.65 30.04 3.30
C GLU A 403 -0.01 28.78 2.75
N ALA A 404 -0.68 27.64 2.96
CA ALA A 404 -0.24 26.35 2.45
C ALA A 404 -1.41 25.63 1.79
N SER A 405 -1.17 25.05 0.61
CA SER A 405 -2.14 24.24 -0.13
C SER A 405 -1.43 23.03 -0.73
N GLY A 406 -1.64 21.86 -0.12
CA GLY A 406 -0.90 20.65 -0.48
C GLY A 406 0.60 20.83 -0.19
N VAL A 407 1.43 20.71 -1.23
CA VAL A 407 2.88 20.97 -1.16
C VAL A 407 3.25 22.43 -1.36
N ALA A 408 2.34 23.24 -1.90
CA ALA A 408 2.62 24.64 -2.18
C ALA A 408 2.55 25.47 -0.89
N ARG A 409 3.53 26.35 -0.70
CA ARG A 409 3.57 27.33 0.39
C ARG A 409 3.79 28.72 -0.17
N ALA A 410 3.08 29.71 0.36
CA ALA A 410 3.23 31.09 -0.04
C ALA A 410 3.37 32.01 1.18
N LEU A 411 4.47 32.76 1.22
CA LEU A 411 4.65 33.90 2.10
C LEU A 411 4.15 35.16 1.41
N MET A 412 3.32 35.93 2.09
CA MET A 412 2.85 37.24 1.64
C MET A 412 3.25 38.31 2.64
N VAL A 413 3.83 39.39 2.13
CA VAL A 413 4.19 40.58 2.91
C VAL A 413 3.41 41.77 2.37
N ARG A 414 2.54 42.33 3.20
CA ARG A 414 1.70 43.49 2.89
C ARG A 414 2.20 44.71 3.66
N ARG A 415 2.11 45.90 3.07
CA ARG A 415 2.30 47.16 3.82
C ARG A 415 1.13 47.35 4.76
N ALA A 416 1.40 47.79 6.00
CA ALA A 416 0.35 47.99 6.98
C ALA A 416 -0.63 49.08 6.53
N GLY A 417 -1.93 48.78 6.60
CA GLY A 417 -2.99 49.69 6.16
C GLY A 417 -3.30 49.66 4.66
N ASP A 418 -2.55 48.88 3.86
CA ASP A 418 -2.86 48.66 2.46
C ASP A 418 -3.90 47.52 2.32
N ALA A 419 -4.99 47.80 1.62
CA ALA A 419 -6.02 46.81 1.28
C ALA A 419 -5.74 46.11 -0.06
N GLY A 420 -4.67 46.52 -0.76
CA GLY A 420 -4.23 45.98 -2.03
C GLY A 420 -3.59 44.58 -1.95
N PRO A 421 -3.06 44.09 -3.09
CA PRO A 421 -2.30 42.86 -3.17
C PRO A 421 -1.04 42.96 -2.29
N ALA A 422 -0.46 41.80 -1.95
CA ALA A 422 0.80 41.78 -1.24
C ALA A 422 1.90 42.50 -2.05
N ALA A 423 2.68 43.33 -1.36
CA ALA A 423 3.82 44.03 -1.97
C ALA A 423 4.93 43.04 -2.34
N LEU A 424 5.03 41.93 -1.60
CA LEU A 424 5.89 40.79 -1.91
C LEU A 424 5.13 39.49 -1.69
N THR A 425 5.17 38.58 -2.66
CA THR A 425 4.75 37.19 -2.53
C THR A 425 5.91 36.27 -2.90
N VAL A 426 6.22 35.30 -2.04
CA VAL A 426 7.26 34.29 -2.25
C VAL A 426 6.57 32.94 -2.19
N ALA A 427 6.68 32.12 -3.23
CA ALA A 427 6.00 30.83 -3.30
C ALA A 427 6.95 29.68 -3.61
N LEU A 428 6.70 28.54 -2.96
CA LEU A 428 7.43 27.28 -3.06
C LEU A 428 6.50 26.15 -3.47
N GLY A 429 6.97 25.22 -4.29
CA GLY A 429 6.26 23.99 -4.65
C GLY A 429 4.98 24.21 -5.47
N GLY A 430 4.77 25.42 -6.01
CA GLY A 430 3.58 25.75 -6.80
C GLY A 430 3.29 27.25 -6.90
N PHE A 431 2.32 27.60 -7.74
CA PHE A 431 1.93 29.00 -7.99
C PHE A 431 0.63 29.39 -7.25
N PRO A 432 0.63 30.44 -6.41
CA PRO A 432 -0.53 30.87 -5.64
C PRO A 432 -1.48 31.75 -6.47
N ALA A 433 -2.18 31.14 -7.43
CA ALA A 433 -3.02 31.86 -8.40
C ALA A 433 -4.16 32.66 -7.72
N GLU A 434 -4.81 32.09 -6.70
CA GLU A 434 -5.93 32.74 -6.02
C GLU A 434 -5.49 34.00 -5.24
N GLN A 435 -4.31 33.95 -4.61
CA GLN A 435 -3.78 35.01 -3.75
C GLN A 435 -3.23 36.19 -4.57
N THR A 436 -2.64 35.87 -5.72
CA THR A 436 -1.98 36.84 -6.61
C THR A 436 -2.94 37.42 -7.64
N GLY A 437 -4.03 36.71 -7.96
CA GLY A 437 -4.93 37.04 -9.05
C GLY A 437 -4.31 36.82 -10.43
N LEU A 438 -3.14 36.18 -10.52
CA LEU A 438 -2.46 35.84 -11.76
C LEU A 438 -2.73 34.39 -12.13
N LEU A 439 -2.76 34.12 -13.44
CA LEU A 439 -2.78 32.77 -13.99
C LEU A 439 -1.35 32.31 -14.30
N TYR A 440 -1.15 31.01 -14.20
CA TYR A 440 0.12 30.35 -14.43
C TYR A 440 -0.07 29.15 -15.36
N GLU A 441 0.84 29.00 -16.32
CA GLU A 441 0.93 27.86 -17.23
C GLU A 441 2.34 27.27 -17.15
N PHE A 442 2.43 26.00 -16.74
CA PHE A 442 3.65 25.20 -16.64
C PHE A 442 3.98 24.60 -18.02
N LEU A 443 5.18 24.88 -18.56
CA LEU A 443 5.58 24.44 -19.90
C LEU A 443 6.87 23.60 -19.84
N PRO A 444 6.78 22.25 -19.77
CA PRO A 444 7.97 21.39 -19.70
C PRO A 444 8.83 21.51 -20.98
N LEU A 445 10.15 21.64 -20.80
CA LEU A 445 11.14 21.77 -21.85
C LEU A 445 11.77 20.42 -22.18
N THR A 446 11.10 19.60 -23.01
CA THR A 446 11.63 18.29 -23.43
C THR A 446 12.98 18.37 -24.14
N SER A 447 13.34 19.53 -24.70
CA SER A 447 14.66 19.79 -25.30
C SER A 447 15.81 19.84 -24.29
N CYS A 448 15.52 20.07 -23.00
CA CYS A 448 16.53 20.16 -21.94
C CYS A 448 17.08 18.79 -21.52
N GLY A 449 16.36 17.69 -21.78
CA GLY A 449 16.62 16.41 -21.14
C GLY A 449 16.32 16.45 -19.64
N TYR A 450 16.64 15.36 -18.94
CA TYR A 450 16.42 15.25 -17.51
C TYR A 450 17.64 15.72 -16.72
N ASP A 451 17.44 16.64 -15.79
CA ASP A 451 18.42 16.96 -14.76
C ASP A 451 18.36 15.88 -13.68
N VAL A 452 19.53 15.34 -13.32
CA VAL A 452 19.65 14.21 -12.39
C VAL A 452 20.58 14.61 -11.25
N ASP A 453 19.99 14.82 -10.08
CA ASP A 453 20.74 15.02 -8.85
C ASP A 453 21.30 13.66 -8.39
N ARG A 454 22.62 13.54 -8.36
CA ARG A 454 23.30 12.30 -7.97
C ARG A 454 23.38 12.11 -6.46
N GLU A 455 23.30 13.19 -5.69
CA GLU A 455 23.38 13.15 -4.24
C GLU A 455 22.02 12.79 -3.64
N CYS A 456 20.96 13.43 -4.13
CA CYS A 456 19.60 13.14 -3.67
C CYS A 456 18.90 12.04 -4.45
N GLY A 457 19.35 11.76 -5.67
CA GLY A 457 18.72 10.79 -6.56
C GLY A 457 17.45 11.30 -7.23
N THR A 458 17.17 12.61 -7.18
CA THR A 458 16.01 13.22 -7.82
C THR A 458 16.22 13.40 -9.32
N VAL A 459 15.11 13.40 -10.06
CA VAL A 459 15.10 13.54 -11.52
C VAL A 459 14.02 14.54 -11.89
N GLY A 460 14.41 15.62 -12.56
CA GLY A 460 13.50 16.67 -12.98
C GLY A 460 13.67 17.03 -14.45
N LEU A 461 12.57 17.41 -15.09
CA LEU A 461 12.56 18.01 -16.42
C LEU A 461 12.36 19.53 -16.26
N ALA A 462 13.32 20.33 -16.72
CA ALA A 462 13.19 21.78 -16.68
C ALA A 462 11.94 22.26 -17.42
N ALA A 463 11.40 23.39 -16.97
CA ALA A 463 10.21 24.00 -17.54
C ALA A 463 10.33 25.52 -17.59
N GLU A 464 9.48 26.12 -18.40
CA GLU A 464 9.21 27.55 -18.37
C GLU A 464 7.88 27.83 -17.67
N ALA A 465 7.79 29.01 -17.09
CA ALA A 465 6.57 29.56 -16.55
C ALA A 465 6.01 30.61 -17.50
N ARG A 466 4.72 30.52 -17.83
CA ARG A 466 4.01 31.65 -18.41
C ARG A 466 3.02 32.21 -17.39
N ILE A 467 3.19 33.47 -17.03
CA ILE A 467 2.42 34.15 -16.00
C ILE A 467 1.61 35.25 -16.66
N VAL A 468 0.30 35.26 -16.40
CA VAL A 468 -0.68 36.07 -17.14
C VAL A 468 -1.59 36.80 -16.15
N ASP A 469 -1.80 38.11 -16.33
CA ASP A 469 -2.91 38.81 -15.68
C ASP A 469 -4.21 38.52 -16.45
N PRO A 470 -5.18 37.79 -15.89
CA PRO A 470 -6.40 37.44 -16.59
C PRO A 470 -7.26 38.66 -16.95
N VAL A 471 -7.04 39.81 -16.31
CA VAL A 471 -7.83 41.02 -16.55
C VAL A 471 -7.24 41.87 -17.68
N SER A 472 -5.94 42.18 -17.63
CA SER A 472 -5.28 42.96 -18.69
C SER A 472 -4.94 42.13 -19.93
N GLY A 473 -4.76 40.82 -19.76
CA GLY A 473 -4.22 39.91 -20.77
C GLY A 473 -2.71 40.02 -20.96
N ASP A 474 -2.02 40.85 -20.16
CA ASP A 474 -0.56 40.94 -20.20
C ASP A 474 0.08 39.67 -19.67
N ALA A 475 1.20 39.28 -20.26
CA ALA A 475 1.83 38.00 -19.99
C ALA A 475 3.35 38.07 -20.12
N VAL A 476 4.03 37.38 -19.21
CA VAL A 476 5.48 37.15 -19.28
C VAL A 476 5.75 35.65 -19.34
N LYS A 477 6.76 35.27 -20.12
CA LYS A 477 7.28 33.91 -20.18
C LYS A 477 8.70 33.95 -19.61
N LEU A 478 8.98 33.08 -18.64
CA LEU A 478 10.23 33.07 -17.90
C LEU A 478 10.80 31.64 -17.89
N ALA A 479 12.10 31.52 -18.11
CA ALA A 479 12.88 30.33 -17.78
C ALA A 479 13.45 30.43 -16.35
N ILE A 480 14.04 29.33 -15.88
CA ILE A 480 14.72 29.26 -14.57
C ILE A 480 15.78 30.37 -14.46
N GLY A 481 15.73 31.14 -13.38
CA GLY A 481 16.61 32.27 -13.09
C GLY A 481 16.23 33.58 -13.80
N GLU A 482 15.23 33.59 -14.69
CA GLU A 482 14.83 34.79 -15.39
C GLU A 482 13.87 35.67 -14.58
N ARG A 483 13.83 36.95 -14.95
CA ARG A 483 12.91 37.95 -14.39
C ARG A 483 12.19 38.69 -15.51
N GLY A 484 11.00 39.18 -15.20
CA GLY A 484 10.26 40.05 -16.10
C GLY A 484 9.08 40.73 -15.43
N GLU A 485 8.28 41.43 -16.23
CA GLU A 485 7.20 42.28 -15.74
C GLU A 485 5.86 41.82 -16.30
N VAL A 486 4.82 41.89 -15.46
CA VAL A 486 3.42 41.74 -15.87
C VAL A 486 2.66 42.98 -15.45
N GLY A 487 2.08 43.68 -16.42
CA GLY A 487 1.16 44.78 -16.20
C GLY A 487 -0.13 44.27 -15.57
N LEU A 488 -0.47 44.82 -14.40
CA LEU A 488 -1.68 44.49 -13.69
C LEU A 488 -2.79 45.49 -13.99
N SER A 489 -4.03 45.03 -13.88
CA SER A 489 -5.18 45.94 -13.82
C SER A 489 -5.01 47.01 -12.73
N GLY A 490 -5.42 48.25 -13.05
CA GLY A 490 -5.28 49.41 -12.17
C GLY A 490 -3.96 50.16 -12.29
N GLY A 491 -3.14 49.89 -13.32
CA GLY A 491 -1.91 50.65 -13.58
C GLY A 491 -0.70 50.22 -12.74
N ARG A 492 -0.80 49.11 -12.02
CA ARG A 492 0.30 48.50 -11.25
C ARG A 492 1.14 47.58 -12.13
N VAL A 493 2.33 47.24 -11.69
CA VAL A 493 3.19 46.24 -12.34
C VAL A 493 3.62 45.23 -11.29
N ALA A 494 3.58 43.95 -11.66
CA ALA A 494 4.24 42.89 -10.92
C ALA A 494 5.60 42.61 -11.58
N GLN A 495 6.68 42.82 -10.83
CA GLN A 495 7.98 42.23 -11.13
C GLN A 495 7.90 40.76 -10.72
N VAL A 496 8.33 39.88 -11.60
CA VAL A 496 8.24 38.43 -11.42
C VAL A 496 9.62 37.82 -11.62
N ALA A 497 10.05 36.99 -10.69
CA ALA A 497 11.27 36.19 -10.82
C ALA A 497 10.92 34.71 -10.70
N LEU A 498 11.33 33.91 -11.68
CA LEU A 498 11.19 32.46 -11.64
C LEU A 498 12.51 31.86 -11.16
N VAL A 499 12.52 31.35 -9.93
CA VAL A 499 13.74 30.79 -9.33
C VAL A 499 13.92 29.33 -9.72
N GLN A 500 12.83 28.56 -9.73
CA GLN A 500 12.81 27.14 -10.06
C GLN A 500 11.55 26.83 -10.85
N ALA A 501 11.65 25.95 -11.84
CA ALA A 501 10.52 25.37 -12.55
C ALA A 501 10.91 24.00 -13.12
N MET A 502 10.59 22.94 -12.38
CA MET A 502 10.92 21.56 -12.74
C MET A 502 9.68 20.67 -12.67
N SER A 503 9.54 19.74 -13.61
CA SER A 503 8.59 18.64 -13.52
C SER A 503 9.33 17.44 -12.95
N GLN A 504 9.00 17.07 -11.72
CA GLN A 504 9.70 16.08 -10.93
C GLN A 504 9.18 14.69 -11.29
N GLU A 505 10.05 13.90 -11.91
CA GLU A 505 9.79 12.53 -12.36
C GLU A 505 10.32 11.49 -11.37
N LEU A 506 11.28 11.88 -10.53
CA LEU A 506 11.71 11.12 -9.35
C LEU A 506 11.89 12.08 -8.19
N ALA A 507 11.11 11.87 -7.14
CA ALA A 507 11.13 12.68 -5.93
C ALA A 507 11.51 11.84 -4.71
N ARG A 508 12.13 12.48 -3.71
CA ARG A 508 12.59 11.81 -2.49
C ARG A 508 12.42 12.70 -1.27
N SER A 509 11.50 12.33 -0.38
CA SER A 509 11.12 13.19 0.75
C SER A 509 12.19 13.31 1.84
N SER A 510 13.22 12.45 1.88
CA SER A 510 14.35 12.64 2.80
C SER A 510 15.44 13.58 2.29
N CYS A 511 15.40 13.98 1.01
CA CYS A 511 16.32 14.97 0.47
C CYS A 511 15.85 16.37 0.88
N GLN A 512 16.65 17.10 1.65
CA GLN A 512 16.31 18.45 2.11
C GLN A 512 16.25 19.48 0.98
N ASP A 513 17.03 19.27 -0.08
CA ASP A 513 17.21 20.24 -1.16
C ASP A 513 16.39 19.90 -2.41
N GLY A 514 15.74 18.74 -2.43
CA GLY A 514 15.02 18.19 -3.57
C GLY A 514 13.51 18.28 -3.42
N ALA A 515 12.80 18.00 -4.50
CA ALA A 515 11.35 17.90 -4.44
C ALA A 515 10.90 16.72 -3.58
N GLU A 516 10.00 16.98 -2.64
CA GLU A 516 9.46 15.97 -1.74
C GLU A 516 8.42 15.06 -2.43
N GLN A 517 7.84 15.52 -3.55
CA GLN A 517 6.78 14.84 -4.29
C GLN A 517 6.95 14.98 -5.81
N LEU A 518 6.31 14.08 -6.55
CA LEU A 518 6.24 14.14 -8.02
C LEU A 518 5.38 15.33 -8.47
N GLY A 519 5.63 15.81 -9.69
CA GLY A 519 4.86 16.89 -10.31
C GLY A 519 5.62 18.21 -10.35
N GLU A 520 4.91 19.32 -10.29
CA GLU A 520 5.49 20.64 -10.50
C GLU A 520 6.23 21.14 -9.24
N ASP A 521 7.52 21.42 -9.39
CA ASP A 521 8.36 22.12 -8.41
C ASP A 521 8.65 23.52 -8.94
N VAL A 522 7.83 24.47 -8.51
CA VAL A 522 7.87 25.87 -8.99
C VAL A 522 8.15 26.79 -7.82
N GLU A 523 9.15 27.65 -8.00
CA GLU A 523 9.49 28.72 -7.07
C GLU A 523 9.41 30.06 -7.78
N VAL A 524 8.58 30.95 -7.24
CA VAL A 524 8.32 32.26 -7.83
C VAL A 524 8.32 33.35 -6.78
N VAL A 525 8.87 34.50 -7.15
CA VAL A 525 8.79 35.74 -6.37
C VAL A 525 8.03 36.77 -7.19
N LEU A 526 7.03 37.38 -6.57
CA LEU A 526 6.22 38.45 -7.14
C LEU A 526 6.36 39.69 -6.27
N MET A 527 6.76 40.80 -6.87
CA MET A 527 6.87 42.10 -6.21
C MET A 527 5.97 43.09 -6.94
N VAL A 528 4.98 43.66 -6.23
CA VAL A 528 4.00 44.56 -6.84
C VAL A 528 4.34 46.01 -6.52
N GLU A 529 4.47 46.81 -7.57
CA GLU A 529 4.73 48.24 -7.50
C GLU A 529 3.60 49.05 -8.15
N GLU A 530 3.27 50.19 -7.57
CA GLU A 530 2.44 51.19 -8.23
C GLU A 530 3.29 51.94 -9.26
N ARG A 531 2.83 52.02 -10.53
CA ARG A 531 3.51 52.91 -11.47
C ARG A 531 3.31 54.35 -10.99
N PRO A 532 4.39 55.16 -10.98
CA PRO A 532 4.32 56.57 -10.57
C PRO A 532 3.46 57.43 -11.49
#